data_AF-A0A349UY42-F1
#
_entry.id   AF-A0A349UY42-F1
#
_cell.length_a   1.000
_cell.length_b   1.000
_cell.length_c   1.000
_cell.angle_alpha   90.00
_cell.angle_beta   90.00
_cell.angle_gamma   90.00
#
_symmetry.space_group_name_H-M   'P 1'
#
loop_
_entity.id
_entity.type
_entity.pdbx_description
1 polymer ?
#
loop_
_entity_poly.entity_id
_entity_poly.type
_entity_poly.pdbx_seq_one_letter_code
_entity_poly.pdbx_strand_id
1 'polypeptide(L)'
;MTGTADLYDAHGTRLQVGAPLFRDFGSAASFSGEIATVKVFEDNTLVRSMLENQGDGRILVVDGGGSLRCALVGDQIGALAVANDWSGLVINGCIRDSQQLAGLPIGIKALAACPAKSVKRGEGGSQVSVR
;
A
#
# COMPACT_ATOMS: atom_id res chain seq x y z
N MET A 1 2.45 4.46 19.43
CA MET A 1 1.43 3.77 18.61
C MET A 1 1.00 2.52 19.37
N THR A 2 -0.30 2.26 19.48
CA THR A 2 -0.85 1.07 20.16
C THR A 2 -0.64 -0.17 19.28
N GLY A 3 -0.28 -1.31 19.87
CA GLY A 3 -0.09 -2.56 19.11
C GLY A 3 -1.41 -3.09 18.52
N THR A 4 -1.34 -3.79 17.40
CA THR A 4 -2.55 -4.39 16.78
C THR A 4 -3.19 -5.45 17.67
N ALA A 5 -2.38 -6.19 18.45
CA ALA A 5 -2.88 -7.12 19.48
C ALA A 5 -3.64 -6.38 20.58
N ASP A 6 -3.06 -5.30 21.14
CA ASP A 6 -3.72 -4.48 22.17
C ASP A 6 -5.04 -3.88 21.67
N LEU A 7 -5.09 -3.42 20.41
CA LEU A 7 -6.33 -2.94 19.77
C LEU A 7 -7.37 -4.05 19.69
N TYR A 8 -6.99 -5.26 19.30
CA TYR A 8 -7.90 -6.39 19.22
C TYR A 8 -8.40 -6.82 20.61
N ASP A 9 -7.52 -6.87 21.61
CA ASP A 9 -7.88 -7.18 22.99
C ASP A 9 -8.91 -6.17 23.54
N ALA A 10 -8.77 -4.89 23.18
CA ALA A 10 -9.69 -3.82 23.63
C ALA A 10 -11.04 -3.79 22.88
N HIS A 11 -11.06 -4.16 21.59
CA HIS A 11 -12.22 -3.93 20.73
C HIS A 11 -12.91 -5.19 20.19
N GLY A 12 -12.20 -6.33 20.19
CA GLY A 12 -12.67 -7.63 19.75
C GLY A 12 -13.21 -7.62 18.31
N THR A 13 -14.34 -8.30 18.12
CA THR A 13 -14.99 -8.48 16.82
C THR A 13 -15.56 -7.21 16.18
N ARG A 14 -15.46 -6.06 16.87
CA ARG A 14 -15.74 -4.75 16.25
C ARG A 14 -14.69 -4.34 15.23
N LEU A 15 -13.50 -4.93 15.30
CA LEU A 15 -12.42 -4.73 14.34
C LEU A 15 -12.43 -5.83 13.27
N GLN A 16 -12.08 -5.44 12.05
CA GLN A 16 -11.75 -6.40 11.00
C GLN A 16 -10.25 -6.68 11.03
N VAL A 17 -9.89 -7.97 10.93
CA VAL A 17 -8.49 -8.40 10.88
C VAL A 17 -8.15 -8.74 9.43
N GLY A 18 -7.17 -8.02 8.86
CA GLY A 18 -6.65 -8.34 7.53
C GLY A 18 -5.97 -9.70 7.52
N ALA A 19 -6.02 -10.38 6.37
CA ALA A 19 -5.34 -11.66 6.23
C ALA A 19 -3.82 -11.50 6.43
N PRO A 20 -3.14 -12.42 7.14
CA PRO A 20 -1.71 -12.33 7.46
C PRO A 20 -0.83 -12.74 6.26
N LEU A 21 -1.03 -12.10 5.12
CA LEU A 21 -0.40 -12.44 3.83
C LEU A 21 0.72 -11.47 3.45
N PHE A 22 0.77 -10.29 4.06
CA PHE A 22 1.65 -9.22 3.64
C PHE A 22 3.05 -9.31 4.26
N ARG A 23 4.04 -8.90 3.48
CA ARG A 23 5.43 -8.72 3.87
C ARG A 23 5.76 -7.24 3.96
N ASP A 24 6.70 -6.90 4.84
CA ASP A 24 7.21 -5.55 5.02
C ASP A 24 8.29 -5.19 3.99
N PHE A 25 8.16 -4.00 3.40
CA PHE A 25 9.06 -3.46 2.39
C PHE A 25 9.48 -2.00 2.64
N GLY A 26 8.94 -1.34 3.66
CA GLY A 26 9.30 0.02 4.08
C GLY A 26 10.02 0.02 5.43
N SER A 27 10.69 1.14 5.79
CA SER A 27 11.42 1.19 7.08
C SER A 27 10.50 1.37 8.30
N ALA A 28 9.29 1.89 8.11
CA ALA A 28 8.34 2.04 9.21
C ALA A 28 7.62 0.72 9.49
N ALA A 29 8.07 0.01 10.52
CA ALA A 29 7.54 -1.29 10.92
C ALA A 29 6.08 -1.24 11.42
N SER A 30 5.61 -0.07 11.86
CA SER A 30 4.25 0.15 12.34
C SER A 30 3.73 1.50 11.85
N PHE A 31 2.51 1.51 11.34
CA PHE A 31 1.86 2.69 10.76
C PHE A 31 0.34 2.57 10.90
N SER A 32 -0.34 3.71 10.95
CA SER A 32 -1.80 3.82 11.09
C SER A 32 -2.27 5.13 10.47
N GLY A 33 -3.48 5.15 9.92
CA GLY A 33 -4.05 6.34 9.29
C GLY A 33 -5.42 6.05 8.71
N GLU A 34 -6.13 7.10 8.29
CA GLU A 34 -7.38 6.94 7.55
C GLU A 34 -7.13 6.26 6.20
N ILE A 35 -8.05 5.38 5.80
CA ILE A 35 -7.91 4.56 4.59
C ILE A 35 -8.36 5.37 3.37
N ALA A 36 -7.49 5.45 2.36
CA ALA A 36 -7.86 5.72 0.98
C ALA A 36 -7.72 4.43 0.17
N THR A 37 -8.57 4.22 -0.84
CA THR A 37 -8.56 2.99 -1.62
C THR A 37 -8.37 3.23 -3.10
N VAL A 38 -7.76 2.27 -3.77
CA VAL A 38 -7.72 2.20 -5.23
C VAL A 38 -7.77 0.74 -5.66
N LYS A 39 -8.61 0.44 -6.65
CA LYS A 39 -8.72 -0.88 -7.27
C LYS A 39 -8.24 -0.81 -8.71
N VAL A 40 -7.26 -1.64 -9.03
CA VAL A 40 -6.59 -1.71 -10.33
C VAL A 40 -6.28 -3.17 -10.68
N PHE A 41 -5.89 -3.42 -11.92
CA PHE A 41 -5.34 -4.72 -12.31
C PHE A 41 -4.13 -4.53 -13.21
N GLU A 42 -2.95 -4.78 -12.66
CA GLU A 42 -1.67 -4.71 -13.37
C GLU A 42 -1.39 -3.34 -14.03
N ASP A 43 -1.99 -2.28 -13.48
CA ASP A 43 -1.88 -0.89 -13.89
C ASP A 43 -1.69 -0.01 -12.66
N ASN A 44 -0.66 0.84 -12.65
CA ASN A 44 -0.37 1.72 -11.52
C ASN A 44 -0.65 3.20 -11.78
N THR A 45 -1.34 3.54 -12.87
CA THR A 45 -1.65 4.92 -13.24
C THR A 45 -2.47 5.61 -12.15
N LEU A 46 -3.53 4.96 -11.68
CA LEU A 46 -4.36 5.49 -10.60
C LEU A 46 -3.66 5.44 -9.23
N VAL A 47 -2.81 4.44 -8.99
CA VAL A 47 -1.99 4.36 -7.77
C VAL A 47 -1.09 5.59 -7.67
N ARG A 48 -0.35 5.90 -8.75
CA ARG A 48 0.49 7.08 -8.82
C ARG A 48 -0.34 8.36 -8.65
N SER A 49 -1.43 8.51 -9.40
CA SER A 49 -2.28 9.71 -9.34
C SER A 49 -2.82 9.98 -7.93
N MET A 50 -3.20 8.94 -7.18
CA MET A 50 -3.60 9.09 -5.78
C MET A 50 -2.46 9.61 -4.91
N LEU A 51 -1.26 9.07 -5.07
CA LEU A 51 -0.08 9.43 -4.29
C LEU A 51 0.53 10.79 -4.67
N GLU A 52 0.17 11.37 -5.82
CA GLU A 52 0.52 12.75 -6.19
C GLU A 52 -0.24 13.78 -5.34
N ASN A 53 -1.36 13.39 -4.71
CA ASN A 53 -2.10 14.24 -3.79
C ASN A 53 -1.59 14.10 -2.36
N GLN A 54 -1.86 15.13 -1.55
CA GLN A 54 -1.55 15.16 -0.12
C GLN A 54 -2.18 13.95 0.60
N GLY A 55 -1.34 13.22 1.31
CA GLY A 55 -1.69 12.04 2.09
C GLY A 55 -2.32 12.39 3.44
N ASP A 56 -1.84 13.44 4.10
CA ASP A 56 -2.29 13.87 5.44
C ASP A 56 -2.27 12.72 6.46
N GLY A 57 -1.22 11.92 6.43
CA GLY A 57 -1.06 10.74 7.27
C GLY A 57 -2.00 9.56 6.91
N ARG A 58 -2.68 9.59 5.77
CA ARG A 58 -3.50 8.47 5.30
C ARG A 58 -2.69 7.24 4.90
N ILE A 59 -3.39 6.12 4.76
CA ILE A 59 -2.88 4.86 4.22
C ILE A 59 -3.58 4.59 2.88
N LEU A 60 -2.80 4.35 1.82
CA LEU A 60 -3.36 3.90 0.54
C LEU A 60 -3.44 2.37 0.52
N VAL A 61 -4.65 1.84 0.42
CA VAL A 61 -4.93 0.42 0.21
C VAL A 61 -5.18 0.18 -1.27
N VAL A 62 -4.28 -0.57 -1.90
CA VAL A 62 -4.31 -0.92 -3.33
C VAL A 62 -4.82 -2.35 -3.49
N ASP A 63 -6.00 -2.51 -4.06
CA ASP A 63 -6.46 -3.81 -4.56
C ASP A 63 -5.94 -4.00 -5.99
N GLY A 64 -4.84 -4.75 -6.13
CA GLY A 64 -4.24 -5.15 -7.40
C GLY A 64 -4.73 -6.50 -7.93
N GLY A 65 -5.78 -7.06 -7.33
CA GLY A 65 -6.26 -8.41 -7.62
C GLY A 65 -5.31 -9.53 -7.18
N GLY A 66 -4.33 -9.22 -6.32
CA GLY A 66 -3.34 -10.18 -5.85
C GLY A 66 -2.35 -10.66 -6.94
N SER A 67 -2.27 -9.97 -8.07
CA SER A 67 -1.36 -10.37 -9.15
C SER A 67 0.10 -10.30 -8.71
N LEU A 68 0.83 -11.39 -9.00
CA LEU A 68 2.27 -11.47 -8.79
C LEU A 68 3.09 -11.20 -10.07
N ARG A 69 2.43 -10.89 -11.19
CA ARG A 69 3.05 -10.79 -12.52
C ARG A 69 3.76 -9.47 -12.77
N CYS A 70 3.41 -8.41 -12.06
CA CYS A 70 4.05 -7.10 -12.16
C CYS A 70 3.94 -6.30 -10.86
N ALA A 71 4.85 -5.34 -10.69
CA ALA A 71 4.83 -4.41 -9.56
C ALA A 71 3.92 -3.21 -9.79
N LEU A 72 3.14 -2.85 -8.77
CA LEU A 72 2.31 -1.65 -8.74
C LEU A 72 3.07 -0.45 -8.13
N VAL A 73 4.00 -0.72 -7.21
CA VAL A 73 4.84 0.30 -6.55
C VAL A 73 6.32 -0.04 -6.73
N GLY A 74 7.11 0.96 -7.11
CA GLY A 74 8.57 0.93 -7.10
C GLY A 74 9.13 2.14 -6.37
N ASP A 75 10.44 2.32 -6.38
CA ASP A 75 11.17 3.36 -5.63
C ASP A 75 10.61 4.78 -5.84
N GLN A 76 10.36 5.19 -7.08
CA GLN A 76 9.85 6.52 -7.41
C GLN A 76 8.44 6.77 -6.84
N ILE A 77 7.57 5.76 -6.88
CA ILE A 77 6.21 5.87 -6.36
C ILE A 77 6.22 5.82 -4.83
N GLY A 78 7.10 5.02 -4.22
CA GLY A 78 7.30 5.02 -2.77
C GLY A 78 7.83 6.36 -2.26
N ALA A 79 8.83 6.95 -2.95
CA ALA A 79 9.37 8.25 -2.59
C ALA A 79 8.34 9.37 -2.75
N LEU A 80 7.49 9.30 -3.78
CA LEU A 80 6.37 10.21 -3.97
C LEU A 80 5.38 10.13 -2.79
N ALA A 81 5.05 8.94 -2.31
CA ALA A 81 4.18 8.77 -1.15
C ALA A 81 4.76 9.44 0.12
N VAL A 82 6.07 9.29 0.35
CA VAL A 82 6.78 9.99 1.45
C VAL A 82 6.70 11.50 1.27
N ALA A 83 6.99 12.00 0.06
CA ALA A 83 7.03 13.43 -0.23
C ALA A 83 5.66 14.11 -0.02
N ASN A 84 4.58 13.36 -0.22
CA ASN A 84 3.21 13.82 -0.03
C ASN A 84 2.59 13.36 1.30
N ASP A 85 3.39 13.06 2.33
CA ASP A 85 2.91 12.81 3.70
C ASP A 85 1.93 11.64 3.86
N TRP A 86 2.14 10.55 3.09
CA TRP A 86 1.42 9.29 3.31
C TRP A 86 2.08 8.50 4.44
N SER A 87 1.28 7.96 5.37
CA SER A 87 1.78 7.13 6.47
C SER A 87 2.08 5.69 6.03
N GLY A 88 1.40 5.19 5.00
CA GLY A 88 1.68 3.85 4.51
C GLY A 88 0.95 3.41 3.25
N LEU A 89 1.43 2.30 2.69
CA LEU A 89 0.88 1.63 1.52
C LEU A 89 0.60 0.16 1.87
N VAL A 90 -0.59 -0.34 1.57
CA VAL A 90 -0.95 -1.76 1.66
C VAL A 90 -1.39 -2.25 0.30
N ILE A 91 -0.65 -3.19 -0.29
CA ILE A 91 -0.76 -3.54 -1.70
C ILE A 91 -1.11 -5.03 -1.82
N ASN A 92 -2.35 -5.32 -2.21
CA ASN A 92 -2.78 -6.64 -2.64
C ASN A 92 -2.22 -6.93 -4.05
N GLY A 93 -0.91 -7.15 -4.13
CA GLY A 93 -0.12 -7.33 -5.35
C GLY A 93 1.37 -7.24 -5.05
N CYS A 94 2.17 -7.02 -6.11
CA CYS A 94 3.62 -6.92 -5.99
C CYS A 94 4.17 -5.48 -5.95
N ILE A 95 5.38 -5.36 -5.42
CA ILE A 95 6.25 -4.19 -5.53
C ILE A 95 7.54 -4.52 -6.29
N ARG A 96 8.38 -3.53 -6.54
CA ARG A 96 9.77 -3.69 -7.03
C ARG A 96 10.69 -2.70 -6.33
N ASP A 97 11.99 -2.77 -6.62
CA ASP A 97 13.00 -1.87 -6.02
C ASP A 97 13.02 -1.99 -4.48
N SER A 98 12.84 -3.21 -3.97
CA SER A 98 12.61 -3.49 -2.54
C SER A 98 13.71 -2.98 -1.61
N GLN A 99 14.96 -2.97 -2.08
CA GLN A 99 16.09 -2.46 -1.29
C GLN A 99 15.99 -0.94 -1.11
N GLN A 100 15.58 -0.21 -2.15
CA GLN A 100 15.38 1.24 -2.07
C GLN A 100 14.17 1.57 -1.19
N LEU A 101 13.07 0.84 -1.37
CA LEU A 101 11.85 1.00 -0.57
C LEU A 101 12.11 0.75 0.93
N ALA A 102 12.96 -0.22 1.26
CA ALA A 102 13.29 -0.54 2.66
C ALA A 102 13.98 0.61 3.41
N GLY A 103 14.56 1.58 2.70
CA GLY A 103 15.15 2.79 3.28
C GLY A 103 14.18 3.97 3.44
N LEU A 104 12.95 3.88 2.90
CA LEU A 104 12.00 4.99 2.94
C LEU A 104 11.26 5.04 4.30
N PRO A 105 11.07 6.23 4.89
CA PRO A 105 10.41 6.42 6.19
C PRO A 105 8.87 6.32 6.10
N ILE A 106 8.37 5.24 5.48
CA ILE A 106 6.95 4.97 5.27
C ILE A 106 6.69 3.47 5.48
N GLY A 107 5.47 3.12 5.90
CA GLY A 107 5.05 1.73 5.98
C GLY A 107 4.70 1.18 4.60
N ILE A 108 5.26 0.05 4.21
CA ILE A 108 4.90 -0.60 2.93
C ILE A 108 4.68 -2.08 3.18
N LYS A 109 3.45 -2.54 2.92
CA LYS A 109 3.05 -3.94 2.99
C LYS A 109 2.60 -4.42 1.62
N ALA A 110 3.14 -5.53 1.14
CA ALA A 110 2.77 -6.12 -0.16
C ALA A 110 2.89 -7.66 -0.14
N LEU A 111 2.37 -8.35 -1.16
CA LEU A 111 2.42 -9.81 -1.22
C LEU A 111 3.83 -10.32 -1.56
N ALA A 112 4.48 -9.71 -2.55
CA ALA A 112 5.83 -10.09 -2.98
C ALA A 112 6.54 -8.97 -3.73
N ALA A 113 7.80 -9.21 -4.09
CA ALA A 113 8.54 -8.40 -5.05
C ALA A 113 8.50 -9.06 -6.44
N CYS A 114 8.30 -8.26 -7.49
CA CYS A 114 8.32 -8.70 -8.88
C CYS A 114 9.01 -7.62 -9.74
N PRO A 115 10.05 -7.93 -10.52
CA PRO A 115 10.81 -6.91 -11.26
C PRO A 115 10.03 -6.28 -12.43
N ALA A 116 9.00 -6.96 -12.94
CA ALA A 116 8.23 -6.51 -14.09
C ALA A 116 7.40 -5.25 -13.77
N LYS A 117 7.37 -4.29 -14.69
CA LYS A 117 6.56 -3.07 -14.58
C LYS A 117 5.10 -3.36 -14.91
N SER A 118 4.18 -2.70 -14.21
CA SER A 118 2.77 -2.63 -14.61
C SER A 118 2.58 -1.84 -15.91
N VAL A 119 1.42 -1.99 -16.54
CA VAL A 119 0.99 -1.13 -17.64
C VAL A 119 0.57 0.25 -17.14
N LYS A 120 0.25 1.15 -18.08
CA LYS A 120 -0.21 2.51 -17.80
C LYS A 120 -1.37 2.91 -18.73
N ARG A 121 -2.50 2.22 -18.61
CA ARG A 121 -3.73 2.46 -19.38
C ARG A 121 -4.71 3.40 -18.66
N GLY A 122 -4.56 3.59 -17.34
CA GLY A 122 -5.49 4.43 -16.56
C GLY A 122 -6.76 3.71 -16.13
N GLU A 123 -6.75 2.37 -16.16
CA GLU A 123 -7.92 1.54 -15.81
C GLU A 123 -8.03 1.34 -14.29
N GLY A 124 -9.27 1.27 -13.80
CA GLY A 124 -9.57 1.00 -12.39
C GLY A 124 -10.51 2.03 -11.77
N GLY A 125 -10.55 2.08 -10.45
CA GLY A 125 -11.35 3.05 -9.69
C GLY A 125 -10.70 3.43 -8.37
N SER A 126 -10.74 4.71 -8.01
CA SER A 126 -10.32 5.25 -6.72
C SER A 126 -11.53 5.43 -5.79
N GLN A 127 -11.29 5.38 -4.48
CA GLN A 127 -12.34 5.55 -3.44
C GLN A 127 -13.50 4.55 -3.58
N VAL A 128 -13.18 3.33 -4.00
CA VAL A 128 -14.12 2.21 -4.12
C VAL A 128 -13.88 1.20 -3.00
N SER A 129 -14.90 0.42 -2.64
CA SER A 129 -14.72 -0.67 -1.70
C SER A 129 -13.74 -1.71 -2.26
N VAL A 130 -12.74 -2.03 -1.44
CA VAL A 130 -11.76 -3.09 -1.69
C VAL A 130 -11.95 -4.20 -0.65
N ARG A 131 -11.49 -5.41 -0.95
CA ARG A 131 -11.57 -6.57 -0.05
C ARG A 131 -10.20 -7.18 0.15
#